data_AF-A0A3D2ULF8-F1
#
_entry.id   AF-A0A3D2ULF8-F1
#
_cell.length_a   1.000
_cell.length_b   1.000
_cell.length_c   1.000
_cell.angle_alpha   90.00
_cell.angle_beta   90.00
_cell.angle_gamma   90.00
#
_symmetry.space_group_name_H-M   'P 1'
#
loop_
_entity.id
_entity.type
_entity.pdbx_description
1 polymer ?
#
loop_
_entity_poly.entity_id
_entity_poly.type
_entity_poly.pdbx_seq_one_letter_code
_entity_poly.pdbx_strand_id
1 'polypeptide(L)'
;GIILDLRNNGGGYLQTSVEVTSQFVSEGVVLYEQYGDGTRETFNVLPNGLATDPNIPMLVLINEGSASASEIVAGALQDLGRAKLVGMVSYGKGSVQNWIPLSGENGAVRVTIAKWLTPNENTIHEIGLTPDYEVDMTAEDRQAGLDPQLDRAVEILLEMIGQ
;
A
#
# COMPACT_ATOMS: atom_id res chain seq x y z
N GLY A 1 -7.73 13.98 -11.89
CA GLY A 1 -7.41 13.16 -10.70
C GLY A 1 -6.52 12.00 -11.09
N ILE A 2 -6.13 11.19 -10.10
CA ILE A 2 -5.25 10.03 -10.26
C ILE A 2 -5.96 8.81 -9.67
N ILE A 3 -5.91 7.68 -10.36
CA ILE A 3 -6.24 6.36 -9.79
C ILE A 3 -4.97 5.53 -9.88
N LEU A 4 -4.46 5.10 -8.73
CA LEU A 4 -3.31 4.20 -8.64
C LEU A 4 -3.82 2.77 -8.40
N ASP A 5 -3.71 1.91 -9.41
CA ASP A 5 -4.16 0.53 -9.30
C ASP A 5 -3.07 -0.37 -8.71
N LEU A 6 -3.30 -0.87 -7.48
CA LEU A 6 -2.42 -1.82 -6.79
C LEU A 6 -3.06 -3.20 -6.65
N ARG A 7 -4.18 -3.47 -7.32
CA ARG A 7 -4.82 -4.79 -7.31
C ARG A 7 -3.87 -5.83 -7.88
N ASN A 8 -3.82 -7.00 -7.24
CA ASN A 8 -2.95 -8.12 -7.59
C ASN A 8 -1.45 -7.78 -7.59
N ASN A 9 -1.05 -6.68 -6.93
CA ASN A 9 0.35 -6.36 -6.72
C ASN A 9 0.84 -6.95 -5.39
N GLY A 10 1.56 -8.06 -5.46
CA GLY A 10 2.08 -8.78 -4.28
C GLY A 10 3.24 -8.07 -3.56
N GLY A 11 3.62 -6.88 -4.01
CA GLY A 11 4.65 -6.04 -3.41
C GLY A 11 5.96 -6.07 -4.19
N GLY A 12 7.07 -5.93 -3.46
CA GLY A 12 8.38 -5.65 -4.05
C GLY A 12 9.35 -5.15 -2.99
N TYR A 13 10.22 -4.20 -3.37
CA TYR A 13 11.23 -3.66 -2.47
C TYR A 13 10.66 -2.56 -1.56
N LEU A 14 11.09 -2.57 -0.30
CA LEU A 14 10.73 -1.55 0.69
C LEU A 14 11.09 -0.15 0.20
N GLN A 15 12.31 0.04 -0.29
CA GLN A 15 12.80 1.33 -0.77
C GLN A 15 11.94 1.89 -1.91
N THR A 16 11.50 1.05 -2.85
CA THR A 16 10.59 1.45 -3.92
C THR A 16 9.24 1.92 -3.37
N SER A 17 8.77 1.35 -2.26
CA SER A 17 7.55 1.81 -1.58
C SER A 17 7.71 3.25 -1.09
N VAL A 18 8.86 3.57 -0.49
CA VAL A 18 9.20 4.92 -0.04
C VAL A 18 9.26 5.88 -1.23
N GLU A 19 9.94 5.50 -2.30
CA GLU A 19 10.08 6.32 -3.51
C GLU A 19 8.75 6.60 -4.20
N VAL A 20 7.89 5.58 -4.35
CA VAL A 20 6.57 5.70 -4.97
C VAL A 20 5.65 6.57 -4.11
N THR A 21 5.55 6.30 -2.80
CA THR A 21 4.74 7.14 -1.90
C THR A 21 5.18 8.60 -1.97
N SER A 22 6.50 8.85 -1.99
CA SER A 22 7.06 10.20 -2.04
C SER A 22 6.75 10.95 -3.34
N GLN A 23 6.28 10.29 -4.40
CA GLN A 23 5.79 10.98 -5.59
C GLN A 23 4.48 11.73 -5.36
N PHE A 24 3.71 11.34 -4.33
CA PHE A 24 2.34 11.81 -4.13
C PHE A 24 2.14 12.64 -2.85
N VAL A 25 3.10 12.62 -1.93
CA VAL A 25 3.07 13.40 -0.68
C VAL A 25 4.33 14.24 -0.54
N SER A 26 4.20 15.45 0.02
CA SER A 26 5.32 16.38 0.17
C SER A 26 6.12 16.19 1.46
N GLU A 27 5.49 15.63 2.49
CA GLU A 27 6.08 15.46 3.81
C GLU A 27 5.38 14.34 4.60
N GLY A 28 5.97 13.97 5.73
CA GLY A 28 5.44 12.95 6.63
C GLY A 28 6.29 11.68 6.66
N VAL A 29 5.77 10.69 7.38
CA VAL A 29 6.35 9.35 7.47
C VAL A 29 5.65 8.45 6.46
N VAL A 30 6.41 7.62 5.75
CA VAL A 30 5.85 6.58 4.88
C VAL A 30 5.53 5.32 5.69
N LEU A 31 6.48 4.88 6.52
CA LEU A 31 6.28 3.74 7.41
C LEU A 31 7.24 3.76 8.60
N TYR A 32 6.94 2.90 9.57
CA TYR A 32 7.90 2.45 10.57
C TYR A 32 8.21 0.98 10.39
N GLU A 33 9.46 0.61 10.59
CA GLU A 33 9.89 -0.79 10.72
C GLU A 33 10.20 -1.06 12.19
N GLN A 34 9.44 -1.94 12.83
CA GLN A 34 9.57 -2.26 14.26
C GLN A 34 10.10 -3.69 14.45
N TYR A 35 11.24 -3.78 15.13
CA TYR A 35 11.95 -5.02 15.42
C TYR A 35 11.43 -5.70 16.69
N GLY A 36 11.78 -6.98 16.87
CA GLY A 36 11.34 -7.78 18.01
C GLY A 36 11.85 -7.29 19.38
N ASP A 37 12.90 -6.47 19.43
CA ASP A 37 13.41 -5.84 20.64
C ASP A 37 12.75 -4.48 20.96
N GLY A 38 11.77 -4.07 20.13
CA GLY A 38 11.05 -2.80 20.25
C GLY A 38 11.75 -1.61 19.61
N THR A 39 12.96 -1.78 19.07
CA THR A 39 13.61 -0.72 18.28
C THR A 39 12.81 -0.46 16.99
N ARG A 40 12.87 0.78 16.51
CA ARG A 40 12.18 1.20 15.30
C ARG A 40 13.06 2.01 14.38
N GLU A 41 12.92 1.76 13.09
CA GLU A 41 13.40 2.63 12.03
C GLU A 41 12.22 3.40 11.40
N THR A 42 12.45 4.67 11.09
CA THR A 42 11.45 5.55 10.49
C THR A 42 11.86 5.87 9.06
N PHE A 43 10.95 5.64 8.12
CA PHE A 43 11.15 5.95 6.71
C PHE A 43 10.31 7.17 6.35
N ASN A 44 10.98 8.30 6.11
CA ASN A 44 10.33 9.56 5.78
C ASN A 44 10.10 9.72 4.28
N VAL A 45 9.15 10.57 3.93
CA VAL A 45 8.92 11.03 2.56
C VAL A 45 10.19 11.70 2.00
N LEU A 46 10.52 11.37 0.77
CA LEU A 46 11.62 11.97 0.02
C LEU A 46 11.16 13.28 -0.66
N PRO A 47 12.04 14.29 -0.76
CA PRO A 47 11.68 15.56 -1.40
C PRO A 47 11.53 15.41 -2.92
N ASN A 48 10.92 16.43 -3.53
CA ASN A 48 10.78 16.60 -4.99
C ASN A 48 9.88 15.55 -5.68
N GLY A 49 8.82 15.11 -5.00
CA GLY A 49 7.76 14.32 -5.62
C GLY A 49 7.05 15.07 -6.76
N LEU A 50 6.58 14.35 -7.77
CA LEU A 50 6.00 14.94 -8.98
C LEU A 50 4.52 15.36 -8.85
N ALA A 51 3.75 14.67 -8.01
CA ALA A 51 2.29 14.80 -7.91
C ALA A 51 1.85 15.08 -6.46
N THR A 52 2.61 15.93 -5.76
CA THR A 52 2.41 16.24 -4.34
C THR A 52 1.36 17.31 -4.07
N ASP A 53 0.76 17.92 -5.11
CA ASP A 53 -0.33 18.89 -4.93
C ASP A 53 -1.56 18.18 -4.33
N PRO A 54 -1.96 18.50 -3.09
CA PRO A 54 -3.09 17.85 -2.43
C PRO A 54 -4.43 18.14 -3.12
N ASN A 55 -4.50 19.19 -3.96
CA ASN A 55 -5.72 19.54 -4.69
C ASN A 55 -5.97 18.63 -5.90
N ILE A 56 -5.01 17.79 -6.30
CA ILE A 56 -5.23 16.78 -7.34
C ILE A 56 -5.89 15.56 -6.68
N PRO A 57 -7.17 15.26 -6.93
CA PRO A 57 -7.86 14.14 -6.28
C PRO A 57 -7.20 12.82 -6.63
N MET A 58 -7.10 11.92 -5.65
CA MET A 58 -6.42 10.63 -5.80
C MET A 58 -7.19 9.50 -5.09
N LEU A 59 -7.26 8.35 -5.77
CA LEU A 59 -7.75 7.09 -5.21
C LEU A 59 -6.72 5.98 -5.45
N VAL A 60 -6.78 4.94 -4.64
CA VAL A 60 -5.97 3.73 -4.79
C VAL A 60 -6.89 2.52 -4.85
N LEU A 61 -6.74 1.68 -5.87
CA LEU A 61 -7.46 0.41 -5.96
C LEU A 61 -6.66 -0.69 -5.26
N ILE A 62 -7.32 -1.44 -4.37
CA ILE A 62 -6.74 -2.57 -3.64
C ILE A 62 -7.64 -3.80 -3.70
N ASN A 63 -7.05 -4.97 -3.57
CA ASN A 63 -7.79 -6.22 -3.41
C ASN A 63 -6.99 -7.25 -2.59
N GLU A 64 -7.52 -8.47 -2.47
CA GLU A 64 -6.89 -9.58 -1.74
C GLU A 64 -5.49 -9.96 -2.27
N GLY A 65 -5.14 -9.56 -3.49
CA GLY A 65 -3.82 -9.76 -4.09
C GLY A 65 -2.84 -8.60 -3.85
N SER A 66 -3.28 -7.47 -3.29
CA SER A 66 -2.43 -6.37 -2.86
C SER A 66 -1.69 -6.79 -1.58
N ALA A 67 -0.37 -6.87 -1.62
CA ALA A 67 0.42 -7.37 -0.49
C ALA A 67 1.74 -6.60 -0.30
N SER A 68 2.29 -6.66 0.91
CA SER A 68 3.65 -6.24 1.24
C SER A 68 3.94 -4.78 0.89
N ALA A 69 4.97 -4.50 0.09
CA ALA A 69 5.32 -3.15 -0.38
C ALA A 69 4.12 -2.35 -0.93
N SER A 70 3.17 -3.00 -1.61
CA SER A 70 1.97 -2.34 -2.11
C SER A 70 1.03 -1.90 -0.99
N GLU A 71 0.97 -2.65 0.10
CA GLU A 71 0.22 -2.27 1.31
C GLU A 71 0.92 -1.11 2.04
N ILE A 72 2.25 -1.04 2.02
CA ILE A 72 2.97 0.14 2.53
C ILE A 72 2.54 1.39 1.76
N VAL A 73 2.54 1.33 0.42
CA VAL A 73 2.14 2.48 -0.41
C VAL A 73 0.69 2.87 -0.16
N ALA A 74 -0.24 1.90 -0.23
CA ALA A 74 -1.67 2.17 -0.01
C ALA A 74 -1.94 2.71 1.40
N GLY A 75 -1.39 2.06 2.44
CA GLY A 75 -1.59 2.44 3.83
C GLY A 75 -0.99 3.81 4.16
N ALA A 76 0.20 4.13 3.61
CA ALA A 76 0.80 5.45 3.79
C ALA A 76 -0.04 6.55 3.14
N LEU A 77 -0.49 6.35 1.89
CA LEU A 77 -1.32 7.32 1.19
C LEU A 77 -2.69 7.51 1.86
N GLN A 78 -3.25 6.45 2.43
CA GLN A 78 -4.50 6.51 3.20
C GLN A 78 -4.32 7.28 4.52
N ASP A 79 -3.32 6.91 5.32
CA ASP A 79 -3.09 7.50 6.64
C ASP A 79 -2.68 8.97 6.57
N LEU A 80 -1.90 9.35 5.55
CA LEU A 80 -1.53 10.75 5.30
C LEU A 80 -2.70 11.57 4.71
N GLY A 81 -3.87 10.95 4.50
CA GLY A 81 -5.05 11.59 3.91
C GLY A 81 -4.87 11.97 2.44
N ARG A 82 -3.85 11.42 1.76
CA ARG A 82 -3.55 11.75 0.37
C ARG A 82 -4.51 11.10 -0.61
N ALA A 83 -4.92 9.87 -0.33
CA ALA A 83 -5.82 9.10 -1.18
C ALA A 83 -6.79 8.27 -0.35
N LYS A 84 -7.95 7.95 -0.93
CA LYS A 84 -8.89 6.97 -0.38
C LYS A 84 -8.72 5.62 -1.06
N LEU A 85 -8.92 4.54 -0.31
CA LEU A 85 -8.81 3.18 -0.80
C LEU A 85 -10.17 2.67 -1.30
N VAL A 86 -10.19 2.02 -2.47
CA VAL A 86 -11.39 1.46 -3.09
C VAL A 86 -11.12 -0.01 -3.45
N GLY A 87 -12.09 -0.89 -3.20
CA GLY A 87 -12.01 -2.31 -3.57
C GLY A 87 -12.26 -3.22 -2.37
N MET A 88 -11.38 -4.20 -2.13
CA MET A 88 -11.53 -5.19 -1.05
C MET A 88 -10.30 -5.19 -0.14
N VAL A 89 -10.45 -5.78 1.06
CA VAL A 89 -9.37 -5.89 2.06
C VAL A 89 -8.11 -6.51 1.43
N SER A 90 -6.96 -5.91 1.71
CA SER A 90 -5.67 -6.39 1.19
C SER A 90 -5.17 -7.65 1.90
N TYR A 91 -4.08 -8.25 1.40
CA TYR A 91 -3.63 -9.57 1.84
C TYR A 91 -3.19 -9.66 3.32
N GLY A 92 -2.55 -8.62 3.86
CA GLY A 92 -2.06 -8.58 5.24
C GLY A 92 -0.60 -9.04 5.42
N LYS A 93 0.29 -8.75 4.47
CA LYS A 93 1.71 -9.13 4.55
C LYS A 93 2.60 -7.96 5.02
N GLY A 94 2.44 -7.57 6.28
CA GLY A 94 3.21 -6.50 6.92
C GLY A 94 4.52 -6.91 7.60
N SER A 95 5.29 -7.87 7.06
CA SER A 95 6.49 -8.39 7.74
C SER A 95 7.78 -8.30 6.91
N VAL A 96 8.88 -8.06 7.61
CA VAL A 96 10.23 -7.98 7.06
C VAL A 96 10.91 -9.32 7.22
N GLN A 97 11.38 -9.89 6.11
CA GLN A 97 12.10 -11.15 6.13
C GLN A 97 13.56 -10.92 5.74
N ASN A 98 14.47 -11.37 6.60
CA ASN A 98 15.89 -11.41 6.30
C ASN A 98 16.25 -12.76 5.68
N TRP A 99 17.10 -12.73 4.65
CA TRP A 99 17.62 -13.92 3.99
C TRP A 99 19.02 -14.22 4.51
N ILE A 100 19.14 -15.25 5.35
CA ILE A 100 20.39 -15.60 6.02
C ILE A 100 20.97 -16.84 5.33
N PRO A 101 22.06 -16.71 4.56
CA PRO A 101 22.68 -17.85 3.87
C PRO A 101 23.27 -18.83 4.88
N LEU A 102 23.13 -20.13 4.60
CA LEU A 102 23.77 -21.20 5.35
C LEU A 102 25.25 -21.33 4.93
N SER A 103 26.09 -21.79 5.85
CA SER A 103 27.49 -22.05 5.56
C SER A 103 27.66 -23.09 4.44
N GLY A 104 28.64 -22.85 3.56
CA GLY A 104 28.98 -23.77 2.47
C GLY A 104 28.02 -23.73 1.28
N GLU A 105 27.30 -22.63 1.06
CA GLU A 105 26.37 -22.42 -0.08
C GLU A 105 25.21 -23.42 -0.15
N ASN A 106 24.87 -24.08 0.96
CA ASN A 106 23.85 -25.13 1.02
C ASN A 106 22.41 -24.61 1.23
N GLY A 107 22.12 -23.41 0.71
CA GLY A 107 20.82 -22.74 0.87
C GLY A 107 20.82 -21.64 1.92
N ALA A 108 19.63 -21.32 2.44
CA ALA A 108 19.41 -20.17 3.33
C ALA A 108 18.14 -20.32 4.16
N VAL A 109 18.05 -19.53 5.24
CA VAL A 109 16.85 -19.39 6.07
C VAL A 109 16.23 -18.02 5.83
N ARG A 110 14.90 -17.97 5.67
CA ARG A 110 14.13 -16.72 5.73
C ARG A 110 13.56 -16.57 7.12
N VAL A 111 13.95 -15.50 7.81
CA VAL A 111 13.51 -15.21 9.17
C VAL A 111 12.77 -13.89 9.18
N THR A 112 11.56 -13.88 9.73
CA THR A 112 10.85 -12.63 10.01
C THR A 112 11.55 -11.91 11.16
N ILE A 113 12.04 -10.70 10.91
CA ILE A 113 12.85 -9.92 11.88
C ILE A 113 12.13 -8.67 12.39
N ALA A 114 11.14 -8.18 11.65
CA ALA A 114 10.41 -6.96 11.98
C ALA A 114 9.01 -6.99 11.35
N LYS A 115 8.15 -6.08 11.81
CA LYS A 115 6.87 -5.75 11.20
C LYS A 115 6.87 -4.30 10.71
N TRP A 116 6.09 -4.03 9.68
CA TRP A 116 5.82 -2.66 9.25
C TRP A 116 4.58 -2.12 9.94
N LEU A 117 4.64 -0.83 10.26
CA LEU A 117 3.53 -0.05 10.74
C LEU A 117 3.29 1.11 9.77
N THR A 118 2.02 1.40 9.50
CA THR A 118 1.63 2.57 8.71
C THR A 118 1.91 3.87 9.48
N PRO A 119 1.77 5.06 8.86
CA PRO A 119 2.02 6.33 9.53
C PRO A 119 1.19 6.56 10.81
N ASN A 120 -0.04 6.02 10.88
CA ASN A 120 -0.86 6.01 12.09
C ASN A 120 -0.52 4.86 13.07
N GLU A 121 0.62 4.20 12.88
CA GLU A 121 1.13 3.08 13.67
C GLU A 121 0.26 1.80 13.64
N ASN A 122 -0.59 1.65 12.63
CA ASN A 122 -1.39 0.44 12.46
C ASN A 122 -0.54 -0.70 11.88
N THR A 123 -0.78 -1.92 12.37
CA THR A 123 -0.18 -3.12 11.79
C THR A 123 -0.99 -3.61 10.60
N ILE A 124 -0.29 -3.94 9.51
CA ILE A 124 -0.88 -4.58 8.33
C ILE A 124 -0.88 -6.11 8.49
N HIS A 125 0.05 -6.66 9.27
CA HIS A 125 0.30 -8.09 9.33
C HIS A 125 -0.91 -8.88 9.83
N GLU A 126 -1.35 -9.87 9.04
CA GLU A 126 -2.50 -10.75 9.26
C GLU A 126 -3.88 -10.06 9.25
N ILE A 127 -3.92 -8.74 9.04
CA ILE A 127 -5.16 -7.94 9.01
C ILE A 127 -5.45 -7.44 7.59
N GLY A 128 -4.43 -6.94 6.90
CA GLY A 128 -4.61 -6.19 5.65
C GLY A 128 -5.02 -4.74 5.91
N LEU A 129 -5.26 -4.02 4.83
CA LEU A 129 -5.81 -2.68 4.80
C LEU A 129 -7.29 -2.75 4.47
N THR A 130 -8.11 -2.07 5.26
CA THR A 130 -9.54 -1.90 4.98
C THR A 130 -9.75 -0.78 3.97
N PRO A 131 -10.50 -1.00 2.88
CA PRO A 131 -10.82 0.07 1.94
C PRO A 131 -11.75 1.10 2.57
N ASP A 132 -11.63 2.37 2.18
CA ASP A 132 -12.61 3.42 2.54
C ASP A 132 -13.95 3.19 1.83
N TYR A 133 -13.90 2.61 0.62
CA TYR A 133 -15.06 2.22 -0.17
C TYR A 133 -14.95 0.75 -0.56
N GLU A 134 -15.68 -0.11 0.16
CA GLU A 134 -15.75 -1.53 -0.15
C GLU A 134 -16.58 -1.76 -1.42
N VAL A 135 -15.98 -2.44 -2.40
CA VAL A 135 -16.60 -2.78 -3.68
C VAL A 135 -16.11 -4.16 -4.10
N ASP A 136 -17.02 -5.13 -4.13
CA ASP A 136 -16.71 -6.48 -4.58
C ASP A 136 -16.61 -6.56 -6.11
N MET A 137 -15.78 -7.47 -6.61
CA MET A 137 -15.66 -7.82 -8.03
C MET A 137 -15.81 -9.33 -8.18
N THR A 138 -16.98 -9.73 -8.66
CA THR A 138 -17.40 -11.13 -8.67
C THR A 138 -16.68 -11.94 -9.76
N ALA A 139 -16.86 -13.27 -9.76
CA ALA A 139 -16.36 -14.11 -10.85
C ALA A 139 -17.12 -13.82 -12.17
N GLU A 140 -18.40 -13.52 -12.06
CA GLU A 140 -19.29 -13.14 -13.16
C GLU A 140 -18.86 -11.82 -13.80
N ASP A 141 -18.52 -10.81 -12.99
CA ASP A 141 -18.00 -9.52 -13.49
C ASP A 141 -16.73 -9.73 -14.30
N ARG A 142 -15.79 -10.54 -13.78
CA ARG A 142 -14.54 -10.88 -14.48
C ARG A 142 -14.78 -11.63 -15.78
N GLN A 143 -15.73 -12.56 -15.82
CA GLN A 143 -16.11 -13.27 -17.05
C GLN A 143 -16.78 -12.35 -18.08
N ALA A 144 -17.55 -11.37 -17.61
CA ALA A 144 -18.21 -10.37 -18.44
C ALA A 144 -17.27 -9.22 -18.86
N GLY A 145 -16.05 -9.15 -18.33
CA GLY A 145 -15.10 -8.06 -18.60
C GLY A 145 -15.51 -6.73 -17.95
N LEU A 146 -16.28 -6.79 -16.86
CA LEU A 146 -16.70 -5.63 -16.07
C LEU A 146 -15.69 -5.36 -14.96
N ASP A 147 -15.52 -4.08 -14.60
CA ASP A 147 -14.67 -3.64 -13.50
C ASP A 147 -15.44 -2.68 -12.58
N PRO A 148 -16.34 -3.20 -11.73
CA PRO A 148 -17.16 -2.37 -10.84
C PRO A 148 -16.31 -1.55 -9.85
N GLN A 149 -15.12 -2.04 -9.49
CA GLN A 149 -14.19 -1.32 -8.61
C GLN A 149 -13.62 -0.09 -9.31
N LEU A 150 -13.16 -0.22 -10.55
CA LEU A 150 -12.70 0.92 -11.34
C LEU A 150 -13.84 1.88 -11.66
N ASP A 151 -15.01 1.37 -12.04
CA ASP A 151 -16.18 2.21 -12.35
C ASP A 151 -16.56 3.07 -11.14
N ARG A 152 -16.63 2.46 -9.95
CA ARG A 152 -16.91 3.18 -8.70
C ARG A 152 -15.81 4.18 -8.35
N ALA A 153 -14.53 3.82 -8.56
CA ALA A 153 -13.44 4.76 -8.33
C ALA A 153 -13.49 5.96 -9.28
N VAL A 154 -13.84 5.76 -10.56
CA VAL A 154 -14.02 6.85 -11.53
C VAL A 154 -15.16 7.76 -11.11
N GLU A 155 -16.30 7.20 -10.67
CA GLU A 155 -17.43 7.97 -10.16
C GLU A 155 -17.02 8.88 -8.98
N ILE A 156 -16.40 8.30 -7.94
CA ILE A 156 -15.93 9.04 -6.76
C ILE A 156 -14.91 10.12 -7.17
N LEU A 157 -13.99 9.80 -8.07
CA LEU A 157 -12.97 10.75 -8.51
C LEU A 157 -13.59 11.96 -9.23
N LEU A 158 -14.61 11.73 -10.07
CA LEU A 158 -15.33 12.80 -10.76
C LEU A 158 -16.12 13.68 -9.78
N GLU A 159 -16.72 13.09 -8.74
CA GLU A 159 -17.35 13.83 -7.66
C GLU A 159 -16.34 14.73 -6.92
N MET A 160 -15.15 14.21 -6.61
CA MET A 160 -14.08 14.99 -5.95
C MET A 160 -13.55 16.14 -6.82
N ILE A 161 -13.54 16.00 -8.15
CA ILE A 161 -13.11 17.06 -9.09
C ILE A 161 -14.19 18.12 -9.28
N GLY A 162 -15.46 17.74 -9.16
CA GLY A 162 -16.60 18.66 -9.31
C GLY A 162 -16.87 19.55 -8.09
N GLN A 163 -16.16 19.33 -6.98
CA GLN A 163 -16.16 20.17 -5.77
C GLN A 163 -15.13 21.29 -5.86
#